data_AF-A0A2T6FG24-F1
#
_entry.id   AF-A0A2T6FG24-F1
#
_cell.length_a   1.000
_cell.length_b   1.000
_cell.length_c   1.000
_cell.angle_alpha   90.00
_cell.angle_beta   90.00
_cell.angle_gamma   90.00
#
_symmetry.space_group_name_H-M   'P 1'
#
loop_
_entity.id
_entity.type
_entity.pdbx_description
1 polymer ?
#
loop_
_entity_poly.entity_id
_entity_poly.type
_entity_poly.pdbx_seq_one_letter_code
_entity_poly.pdbx_strand_id
1 'polypeptide(L)'
;MITSNAERTWHTAEAEYDSLPILFRKPYIKVSEFSYLSKDYPVLLILKHHLQVVKSDGLPEGGYNQSLEEFDLSITAPFKIDTNGIVGLIETYAGKRTYYIYITEFFKVSEFVETLRNRFPGENCTVEVEPDSTWRLLNGYARDFGFP
;
A
#
# COMPACT_ATOMS: atom_id res chain seq x y z
N MET A 1 -23.82 -10.08 -0.68
CA MET A 1 -22.38 -9.84 -0.52
C MET A 1 -21.70 -10.57 -1.65
N ILE A 2 -21.07 -9.85 -2.59
CA ILE A 2 -20.18 -10.47 -3.55
C ILE A 2 -18.79 -10.34 -2.93
N THR A 3 -18.39 -11.35 -2.15
CA THR A 3 -16.98 -11.50 -1.77
C THR A 3 -16.25 -11.96 -3.03
N SER A 4 -15.46 -11.09 -3.65
CA SER A 4 -14.56 -11.52 -4.72
C SER A 4 -13.46 -12.37 -4.08
N ASN A 5 -13.66 -13.69 -4.05
CA ASN A 5 -12.70 -14.70 -3.61
C ASN A 5 -11.46 -14.84 -4.52
N ALA A 6 -11.23 -13.91 -5.45
CA ALA A 6 -10.19 -13.99 -6.46
C ALA A 6 -9.06 -13.01 -6.14
N GLU A 7 -7.83 -13.54 -6.13
CA GLU A 7 -6.60 -12.75 -6.07
C GLU A 7 -6.59 -11.74 -7.23
N ARG A 8 -6.39 -10.45 -6.91
CA ARG A 8 -6.38 -9.37 -7.90
C ARG A 8 -5.07 -9.38 -8.70
N THR A 9 -5.16 -9.11 -10.00
CA THR A 9 -3.97 -8.87 -10.84
C THR A 9 -3.24 -7.61 -10.37
N TRP A 10 -1.92 -7.66 -10.27
CA TRP A 10 -1.10 -6.51 -9.89
C TRP A 10 -0.53 -5.79 -11.11
N HIS A 11 -0.46 -4.48 -11.01
CA HIS A 11 0.16 -3.59 -11.99
C HIS A 11 1.29 -2.82 -11.34
N THR A 12 2.35 -2.59 -12.12
CA THR A 12 3.43 -1.69 -11.78
C THR A 12 3.45 -0.53 -12.77
N ALA A 13 3.78 0.65 -12.30
CA ALA A 13 3.94 1.83 -13.13
C ALA A 13 5.09 2.70 -12.59
N GLU A 14 5.65 3.54 -13.45
CA GLU A 14 6.70 4.48 -13.09
C GLU A 14 6.27 5.88 -13.54
N ALA A 15 6.64 6.88 -12.75
CA ALA A 15 6.46 8.29 -13.08
C ALA A 15 7.69 9.09 -12.59
N GLU A 16 7.72 10.38 -12.92
CA GLU A 16 8.74 11.30 -12.42
C GLU A 16 8.07 12.47 -11.69
N TYR A 17 8.60 12.85 -10.55
CA TYR A 17 8.19 14.03 -9.79
C TYR A 17 9.42 14.68 -9.17
N ASP A 18 9.56 16.00 -9.34
CA ASP A 18 10.73 16.76 -8.90
C ASP A 18 12.08 16.16 -9.38
N SER A 19 12.11 15.70 -10.63
CA SER A 19 13.26 15.02 -11.26
C SER A 19 13.68 13.70 -10.59
N LEU A 20 12.84 13.15 -9.71
CA LEU A 20 13.06 11.86 -9.05
C LEU A 20 12.02 10.83 -9.51
N PRO A 21 12.42 9.55 -9.65
CA PRO A 21 11.49 8.49 -10.03
C PRO A 21 10.53 8.15 -8.90
N ILE A 22 9.27 7.88 -9.28
CA ILE A 22 8.26 7.25 -8.42
C ILE A 22 7.94 5.89 -9.01
N LEU A 23 7.97 4.84 -8.18
CA LEU A 23 7.48 3.51 -8.54
C LEU A 23 6.16 3.23 -7.86
N PHE A 24 5.16 2.83 -8.64
CA PHE A 24 3.85 2.43 -8.16
C PHE A 24 3.66 0.92 -8.32
N ARG A 25 3.04 0.29 -7.33
CA ARG A 25 2.50 -1.07 -7.42
C ARG A 25 1.09 -1.06 -6.86
N LYS A 26 0.12 -1.57 -7.60
CA LYS A 26 -1.28 -1.63 -7.13
C LYS A 26 -2.00 -2.85 -7.69
N PRO A 27 -2.98 -3.41 -6.97
CA PRO A 27 -3.89 -4.34 -7.59
C PRO A 27 -4.79 -3.63 -8.61
N TYR A 28 -5.37 -4.42 -9.50
CA TYR A 28 -6.41 -3.98 -10.41
C TYR A 28 -7.72 -3.78 -9.62
N ILE A 29 -8.12 -2.52 -9.51
CA ILE A 29 -9.37 -2.06 -8.94
C ILE A 29 -9.90 -1.02 -9.91
N LYS A 30 -11.09 -1.24 -10.47
CA LYS A 30 -11.70 -0.23 -11.34
C LYS A 30 -12.23 0.92 -10.50
N VAL A 31 -12.19 2.14 -11.03
CA VAL A 31 -12.80 3.32 -10.37
C VAL A 31 -14.28 3.09 -10.07
N SER A 32 -15.00 2.35 -10.93
CA SER A 32 -16.40 1.97 -10.68
C SER A 32 -16.60 1.16 -9.39
N GLU A 33 -15.55 0.48 -8.91
CA GLU A 33 -15.60 -0.32 -7.69
C GLU A 33 -15.50 0.53 -6.41
N PHE A 34 -14.88 1.70 -6.49
CA PHE A 34 -14.57 2.51 -5.30
C PHE A 34 -15.82 2.82 -4.48
N SER A 35 -16.95 3.12 -5.14
CA SER A 35 -18.20 3.51 -4.49
C SER A 35 -18.84 2.44 -3.61
N TYR A 36 -18.58 1.15 -3.88
CA TYR A 36 -19.05 0.06 -3.03
C TYR A 36 -17.96 -0.45 -2.10
N LEU A 37 -16.69 -0.52 -2.55
CA LEU A 37 -15.58 -0.94 -1.70
C LEU A 37 -15.38 0.02 -0.52
N SER A 38 -15.57 1.32 -0.72
CA SER A 38 -15.38 2.31 0.35
C SER A 38 -16.39 2.20 1.50
N LYS A 39 -17.49 1.47 1.29
CA LYS A 39 -18.46 1.16 2.35
C LYS A 39 -17.96 0.04 3.25
N ASP A 40 -17.24 -0.93 2.68
CA ASP A 40 -16.70 -2.09 3.40
C ASP A 40 -15.32 -1.79 4.01
N TYR A 41 -14.56 -0.86 3.41
CA TYR A 41 -13.23 -0.46 3.86
C TYR A 41 -13.11 1.07 4.03
N PRO A 42 -13.77 1.66 5.04
CA PRO A 42 -13.90 3.11 5.17
C PRO A 42 -12.70 3.79 5.85
N VAL A 43 -11.66 3.03 6.25
CA VAL A 43 -10.51 3.54 7.00
C VAL A 43 -9.26 3.37 6.16
N LEU A 44 -8.44 4.42 6.05
CA LEU A 44 -7.14 4.38 5.42
C LEU A 44 -6.05 4.12 6.47
N LEU A 45 -5.30 3.04 6.27
CA LEU A 45 -4.05 2.73 6.95
C LEU A 45 -2.90 3.12 6.02
N ILE A 46 -2.02 3.99 6.50
CA ILE A 46 -0.81 4.44 5.81
C ILE A 46 0.39 3.90 6.58
N LEU A 47 1.09 2.94 6.00
CA LEU A 47 2.37 2.45 6.54
C LEU A 47 3.50 3.02 5.70
N LYS A 48 4.40 3.80 6.31
CA LYS A 48 5.56 4.37 5.64
C LYS A 48 6.81 3.65 6.13
N HIS A 49 7.45 2.92 5.23
CA HIS A 49 8.74 2.30 5.45
C HIS A 49 9.86 3.24 4.95
N HIS A 50 10.74 3.65 5.86
CA HIS A 50 11.93 4.45 5.55
C HIS A 50 13.07 3.53 5.14
N LEU A 51 13.41 3.54 3.85
CA LEU A 51 14.40 2.65 3.24
C LEU A 51 15.80 2.98 3.77
N GLN A 52 16.53 1.94 4.18
CA GLN A 52 17.87 2.10 4.76
C GLN A 52 18.97 2.25 3.72
N VAL A 53 18.82 1.56 2.58
CA VAL A 53 19.85 1.47 1.54
C VAL A 53 19.22 1.91 0.22
N VAL A 54 19.54 3.14 -0.19
CA VAL A 54 18.96 3.80 -1.36
C VAL A 54 20.03 4.33 -2.29
N LYS A 55 19.74 4.33 -3.59
CA LYS A 55 20.53 5.01 -4.61
C LYS A 55 20.39 6.53 -4.47
N SER A 56 21.17 7.28 -5.24
CA SER A 56 21.10 8.74 -5.30
C SER A 56 19.74 9.29 -5.76
N ASP A 57 18.95 8.48 -6.48
CA ASP A 57 17.60 8.82 -6.94
C ASP A 57 16.50 8.46 -5.90
N GLY A 58 16.88 7.95 -4.73
CA GLY A 58 15.97 7.59 -3.65
C GLY A 58 15.26 6.24 -3.82
N LEU A 59 15.49 5.50 -4.91
CA LEU A 59 15.02 4.12 -5.03
C LEU A 59 15.93 3.16 -4.26
N PRO A 60 15.43 2.02 -3.76
CA PRO A 60 16.26 1.06 -3.04
C PRO A 60 17.34 0.47 -3.95
N GLU A 61 18.51 0.16 -3.38
CA GLU A 61 19.51 -0.64 -4.09
C GLU A 61 18.98 -2.04 -4.40
N GLY A 62 19.42 -2.67 -5.49
CA GLY A 62 18.85 -3.92 -5.98
C GLY A 62 18.89 -5.08 -4.97
N GLY A 63 20.03 -5.27 -4.29
CA GLY A 63 20.17 -6.33 -3.28
C GLY A 63 19.30 -6.09 -2.04
N TYR A 64 19.22 -4.85 -1.57
CA TYR A 64 18.32 -4.47 -0.47
C TYR A 64 16.85 -4.59 -0.87
N ASN A 65 16.50 -4.19 -2.09
CA ASN A 65 15.13 -4.30 -2.59
C ASN A 65 14.64 -5.76 -2.61
N GLN A 66 15.51 -6.70 -2.97
CA GLN A 66 15.20 -8.13 -2.93
C GLN A 66 15.00 -8.64 -1.49
N SER A 67 15.82 -8.19 -0.53
CA SER A 67 15.63 -8.59 0.88
C SER A 67 14.32 -8.09 1.50
N LEU A 68 13.67 -7.09 0.90
CA LEU A 68 12.38 -6.56 1.36
C LEU A 68 11.17 -7.40 0.90
N GLU A 69 11.35 -8.48 0.14
CA GLU A 69 10.23 -9.31 -0.34
C GLU A 69 9.39 -9.86 0.81
N GLU A 70 10.01 -10.44 1.83
CA GLU A 70 9.29 -11.01 2.98
C GLU A 70 8.57 -9.93 3.80
N PHE A 71 9.16 -8.75 3.87
CA PHE A 71 8.57 -7.58 4.52
C PHE A 71 7.32 -7.09 3.76
N ASP A 72 7.44 -6.89 2.44
CA ASP A 72 6.33 -6.54 1.54
C ASP A 72 5.19 -7.57 1.65
N LEU A 73 5.53 -8.86 1.68
CA LEU A 73 4.56 -9.94 1.79
C LEU A 73 3.85 -9.93 3.15
N SER A 74 4.58 -9.66 4.23
CA SER A 74 4.00 -9.59 5.58
C SER A 74 3.02 -8.44 5.74
N ILE A 75 3.20 -7.35 4.99
CA ILE A 75 2.27 -6.22 4.96
C ILE A 75 1.04 -6.54 4.10
N THR A 76 1.23 -7.15 2.94
CA THR A 76 0.16 -7.31 1.94
C THR A 76 -0.67 -8.58 2.09
N ALA A 77 -0.10 -9.67 2.63
CA ALA A 77 -0.77 -10.95 2.77
C ALA A 77 -2.09 -10.93 3.57
N PRO A 78 -2.25 -10.14 4.67
CA PRO A 78 -3.51 -10.05 5.40
C PRO A 78 -4.69 -9.53 4.56
N PHE A 79 -4.41 -8.90 3.42
CA PHE A 79 -5.37 -8.24 2.53
C PHE A 79 -5.52 -8.97 1.19
N LYS A 80 -4.91 -10.16 1.03
CA LYS A 80 -4.85 -10.89 -0.25
C LYS A 80 -6.20 -11.29 -0.83
N ILE A 81 -7.18 -11.58 0.02
CA ILE A 81 -8.54 -12.02 -0.34
C ILE A 81 -9.61 -11.00 0.05
N ASP A 82 -9.21 -9.73 0.22
CA ASP A 82 -10.09 -8.60 0.54
C ASP A 82 -10.90 -8.75 1.86
N THR A 83 -10.65 -9.74 2.72
CA THR A 83 -11.45 -9.94 3.95
C THR A 83 -11.26 -8.83 4.99
N ASN A 84 -10.02 -8.37 5.16
CA ASN A 84 -9.64 -7.43 6.23
C ASN A 84 -9.41 -5.99 5.72
N GLY A 85 -9.43 -5.83 4.41
CA GLY A 85 -8.97 -4.63 3.73
C GLY A 85 -8.44 -4.94 2.35
N ILE A 86 -8.06 -3.89 1.63
CA ILE A 86 -7.56 -3.90 0.27
C ILE A 86 -6.30 -3.03 0.23
N VAL A 87 -5.21 -3.56 -0.31
CA VAL A 87 -4.04 -2.73 -0.66
C VAL A 87 -4.45 -1.84 -1.83
N GLY A 88 -4.55 -0.54 -1.62
CA GLY A 88 -4.91 0.40 -2.67
C GLY A 88 -3.74 0.73 -3.58
N LEU A 89 -2.61 1.07 -2.97
CA LEU A 89 -1.41 1.52 -3.67
C LEU A 89 -0.18 1.28 -2.81
N ILE A 90 0.91 0.89 -3.45
CA ILE A 90 2.25 0.95 -2.88
C ILE A 90 3.04 1.93 -3.73
N GLU A 91 3.59 2.94 -3.09
CA GLU A 91 4.40 3.99 -3.70
C GLU A 91 5.83 3.86 -3.17
N THR A 92 6.83 3.94 -4.05
CA THR A 92 8.24 4.09 -3.65
C THR A 92 8.79 5.38 -4.25
N TYR A 93 9.15 6.32 -3.38
CA TYR A 93 9.59 7.66 -3.77
C TYR A 93 10.52 8.24 -2.70
N ALA A 94 11.62 8.88 -3.13
CA ALA A 94 12.52 9.66 -2.27
C ALA A 94 12.93 8.95 -0.95
N GLY A 95 13.35 7.69 -1.06
CA GLY A 95 13.81 6.88 0.08
C GLY A 95 12.72 6.33 0.98
N LYS A 96 11.46 6.38 0.55
CA LYS A 96 10.32 5.82 1.29
C LYS A 96 9.54 4.86 0.42
N ARG A 97 9.04 3.80 1.05
CA ARG A 97 8.01 2.92 0.50
C ARG A 97 6.75 3.06 1.35
N THR A 98 5.68 3.60 0.76
CA THR A 98 4.41 3.83 1.44
C THR A 98 3.37 2.82 0.96
N TYR A 99 2.69 2.16 1.90
CA TYR A 99 1.59 1.24 1.64
C TYR A 99 0.30 1.94 2.07
N TYR A 100 -0.55 2.26 1.09
CA TYR A 100 -1.87 2.82 1.30
C TYR A 100 -2.89 1.68 1.25
N ILE A 101 -3.48 1.37 2.39
CA ILE A 101 -4.32 0.19 2.58
C ILE A 101 -5.66 0.64 3.14
N TYR A 102 -6.75 0.31 2.46
CA TYR A 102 -8.09 0.55 2.98
C TYR A 102 -8.54 -0.66 3.80
N ILE A 103 -8.87 -0.45 5.07
CA ILE A 103 -9.18 -1.53 6.02
C ILE A 103 -10.62 -1.44 6.51
N THR A 104 -11.14 -2.56 7.00
CA THR A 104 -12.42 -2.58 7.72
C THR A 104 -12.28 -1.85 9.06
N GLU A 105 -13.40 -1.38 9.63
CA GLU A 105 -13.41 -0.76 10.96
C GLU A 105 -12.98 -1.73 12.09
N PHE A 106 -13.04 -3.04 11.83
CA PHE A 106 -12.71 -4.09 12.79
C PHE A 106 -11.27 -4.59 12.69
N PHE A 107 -10.49 -4.11 11.71
CA PHE A 107 -9.11 -4.54 11.55
C PHE A 107 -8.24 -4.08 12.72
N LYS A 108 -7.51 -5.02 13.32
CA LYS A 108 -6.72 -4.78 14.52
C LYS A 108 -5.33 -4.23 14.17
N VAL A 109 -5.26 -2.94 13.87
CA VAL A 109 -4.02 -2.26 13.45
C VAL A 109 -2.88 -2.43 14.46
N SER A 110 -3.14 -2.33 15.76
CA SER A 110 -2.10 -2.46 16.79
C SER A 110 -1.43 -3.83 16.78
N GLU A 111 -2.21 -4.92 16.71
CA GLU A 111 -1.70 -6.30 16.66
C GLU A 111 -0.91 -6.56 15.36
N PHE A 112 -1.40 -6.01 14.24
CA PHE A 112 -0.70 -6.07 12.95
C PHE A 112 0.66 -5.38 13.01
N VAL A 113 0.72 -4.14 13.53
CA VAL A 113 1.96 -3.36 13.62
C VAL A 113 2.95 -3.96 14.60
N GLU A 114 2.47 -4.49 15.74
CA GLU A 114 3.31 -5.19 16.71
C GLU A 114 3.94 -6.45 16.10
N THR A 115 3.15 -7.23 15.34
CA THR A 115 3.64 -8.41 14.62
C THR A 115 4.74 -8.04 13.63
N LEU A 116 4.55 -6.97 12.85
CA LEU A 116 5.56 -6.49 11.90
C LEU A 116 6.85 -6.04 12.61
N ARG A 117 6.75 -5.27 13.70
CA ARG A 117 7.92 -4.81 14.45
C ARG A 117 8.70 -5.95 15.08
N ASN A 118 8.01 -6.97 15.58
CA ASN A 118 8.64 -8.14 16.18
C ASN A 118 9.35 -9.00 15.13
N ARG A 119 8.77 -9.14 13.93
CA ARG A 119 9.36 -9.92 12.83
C ARG A 119 10.49 -9.17 12.11
N PHE A 120 10.40 -7.86 12.01
CA PHE A 120 11.35 -7.00 11.28
C PHE A 120 11.83 -5.83 12.14
N PRO A 121 12.53 -6.09 13.27
CA PRO A 121 12.93 -5.05 14.20
C PRO A 121 13.97 -4.07 13.63
N GLY A 122 14.65 -4.45 12.54
CA GLY A 122 15.58 -3.59 11.83
C GLY A 122 14.90 -2.56 10.93
N GLU A 123 13.65 -2.77 10.52
CA GLU A 123 12.98 -1.88 9.56
C GLU A 123 12.32 -0.69 10.25
N ASN A 124 12.47 0.50 9.65
CA ASN A 124 11.95 1.74 10.22
C ASN A 124 10.58 2.09 9.62
N CYS A 125 9.53 1.89 10.40
CA CYS A 125 8.15 2.12 9.95
C CYS A 125 7.41 3.13 10.81
N THR A 126 6.72 4.05 10.14
CA THR A 126 5.68 4.89 10.76
C THR A 126 4.30 4.49 10.25
N VAL A 127 3.29 4.66 11.09
CA VAL A 127 1.92 4.24 10.81
C VAL A 127 0.97 5.38 11.15
N GLU A 128 0.12 5.71 10.19
CA GLU A 128 -0.98 6.66 10.32
C GLU A 128 -2.29 5.93 9.97
N VAL A 129 -3.36 6.24 10.70
CA VAL A 129 -4.69 5.68 10.45
C VAL A 129 -5.69 6.82 10.46
N GLU A 130 -6.48 6.94 9.39
CA GLU A 130 -7.46 8.00 9.26
C GLU A 130 -8.76 7.51 8.61
N PRO A 131 -9.93 8.07 8.98
CA PRO A 131 -11.16 7.82 8.25
C PRO A 131 -11.09 8.36 6.82
N ASP A 132 -11.46 7.53 5.84
CA ASP A 132 -11.54 7.93 4.44
C ASP A 132 -12.61 7.12 3.70
N SER A 133 -13.87 7.25 4.12
CA SER A 133 -15.04 6.54 3.55
C SER A 133 -15.35 6.90 2.10
N THR A 134 -14.65 7.88 1.55
CA THR A 134 -14.77 8.32 0.15
C THR A 134 -13.55 7.95 -0.69
N TRP A 135 -12.56 7.25 -0.10
CA TRP A 135 -11.33 6.86 -0.78
C TRP A 135 -10.65 8.05 -1.50
N ARG A 136 -10.53 9.19 -0.82
CA ARG A 136 -10.04 10.45 -1.41
C ARG A 136 -8.66 10.29 -2.02
N LEU A 137 -7.78 9.55 -1.35
CA LEU A 137 -6.42 9.31 -1.84
C LEU A 137 -6.45 8.58 -3.17
N LEU A 138 -7.10 7.41 -3.25
CA LEU A 138 -7.17 6.65 -4.51
C LEU A 138 -7.94 7.38 -5.61
N ASN A 139 -8.98 8.15 -5.28
CA ASN A 139 -9.65 8.99 -6.26
C ASN A 139 -8.71 10.08 -6.83
N GLY A 140 -7.85 10.66 -6.00
CA GLY A 140 -6.79 11.58 -6.43
C GLY A 140 -5.83 10.91 -7.40
N TYR A 141 -5.27 9.77 -7.01
CA TYR A 141 -4.37 8.99 -7.88
C TYR A 141 -5.03 8.56 -9.18
N ALA A 142 -6.29 8.12 -9.14
CA ALA A 142 -7.01 7.69 -10.33
C ALA A 142 -7.18 8.83 -11.34
N ARG A 143 -7.48 10.04 -10.86
CA ARG A 143 -7.58 11.24 -11.70
C ARG A 143 -6.21 11.64 -12.26
N ASP A 144 -5.18 11.63 -11.43
CA ASP A 144 -3.87 12.20 -11.78
C ASP A 144 -3.05 11.24 -12.67
N PHE A 145 -3.27 9.92 -12.57
CA PHE A 145 -2.53 8.88 -13.30
C PHE A 145 -3.40 8.00 -14.22
N GLY A 146 -4.70 8.32 -14.37
CA GLY A 146 -5.60 7.64 -15.31
C GLY A 146 -5.86 6.17 -14.96
N PHE A 147 -6.14 5.87 -13.69
CA PHE A 147 -6.50 4.49 -13.30
C PHE A 147 -7.82 4.06 -13.98
N PRO A 148 -7.92 2.77 -14.37
CA PRO A 148 -9.04 2.25 -15.17
C PRO A 148 -10.37 2.15 -14.41
#